data_AF-A0A852VVG0-F1
#
_entry.id   AF-A0A852VVG0-F1
#
_cell.length_a   1.000
_cell.length_b   1.000
_cell.length_c   1.000
_cell.angle_alpha   90.00
_cell.angle_beta   90.00
_cell.angle_gamma   90.00
#
_symmetry.space_group_name_H-M   'P 1'
#
loop_
_entity.id
_entity.type
_entity.pdbx_description
1 polymer ?
#
loop_
_entity_poly.entity_id
_entity_poly.type
_entity_poly.pdbx_seq_one_letter_code
_entity_poly.pdbx_strand_id
1 'polypeptide(L)'
;MDIPPLTTDDLEVLALRLERVAERIDELAARTPRGTSRSWRGEAAERHREIVAEHAADLTSLAAGIRDAATAVRVLAATAREHAALLHDAAELAATVHPILLLP
;
A
#
# COMPACT_ATOMS: atom_id res chain seq x y z
N MET A 1 6.97 12.35 19.56
CA MET A 1 7.59 12.33 18.22
C MET A 1 6.54 12.91 17.30
N ASP A 2 6.69 14.18 16.91
CA ASP A 2 5.78 14.78 15.93
C ASP A 2 6.12 14.20 14.56
N ILE A 3 5.19 13.41 14.02
CA ILE A 3 5.26 12.97 12.64
C ILE A 3 4.70 14.13 11.82
N PRO A 4 5.47 14.72 10.90
CA PRO A 4 4.96 15.78 10.04
C PRO A 4 3.71 15.28 9.30
N PRO A 5 2.69 16.14 9.09
CA PRO A 5 1.47 15.73 8.42
C PRO A 5 1.81 15.23 7.02
N LEU A 6 1.33 14.02 6.68
CA LEU A 6 1.52 13.44 5.36
C LEU A 6 0.71 14.24 4.34
N THR A 7 1.37 14.65 3.26
CA THR A 7 0.69 15.23 2.10
C THR A 7 0.05 14.15 1.23
N THR A 8 -0.82 14.53 0.31
CA THR A 8 -1.39 13.59 -0.68
C THR A 8 -0.31 12.94 -1.53
N ASP A 9 0.76 13.68 -1.85
CA ASP A 9 1.90 13.19 -2.62
C ASP A 9 2.70 12.16 -1.80
N ASP A 10 2.86 12.39 -0.49
CA ASP A 10 3.49 11.41 0.41
C ASP A 10 2.71 10.09 0.46
N LEU A 11 1.37 10.16 0.44
CA LEU A 11 0.51 8.98 0.40
C LEU A 11 0.64 8.21 -0.92
N GLU A 12 0.73 8.90 -2.06
CA GLU A 12 0.97 8.24 -3.35
C GLU A 12 2.33 7.55 -3.40
N VAL A 13 3.38 8.23 -2.91
CA VAL A 13 4.72 7.64 -2.79
C VAL A 13 4.70 6.43 -1.86
N LEU A 14 3.98 6.50 -0.75
CA LEU A 14 3.83 5.37 0.17
C LEU A 14 3.14 4.18 -0.49
N ALA A 15 2.03 4.39 -1.20
CA ALA A 15 1.33 3.33 -1.92
C ALA A 15 2.25 2.65 -2.96
N LEU A 16 3.00 3.43 -3.72
CA LEU A 16 3.96 2.90 -4.69
C LEU A 16 5.08 2.09 -4.02
N ARG A 17 5.54 2.51 -2.84
CA ARG A 17 6.54 1.75 -2.06
C ARG A 17 5.97 0.43 -1.56
N LEU A 18 4.71 0.42 -1.10
CA LEU A 18 4.03 -0.80 -0.67
C LEU A 18 3.90 -1.79 -1.82
N GLU A 19 3.52 -1.33 -3.02
CA GLU A 19 3.43 -2.19 -4.21
C GLU A 19 4.77 -2.83 -4.57
N ARG A 20 5.86 -2.04 -4.62
CA ARG A 20 7.20 -2.58 -4.86
C ARG A 20 7.64 -3.57 -3.80
N VAL A 21 7.22 -3.39 -2.55
CA VAL A 21 7.50 -4.35 -1.47
C VAL A 21 6.71 -5.64 -1.70
N ALA A 22 5.42 -5.56 -2.06
CA ALA A 22 4.63 -6.73 -2.38
C ALA A 22 5.23 -7.53 -3.56
N GLU A 23 5.65 -6.85 -4.62
CA GLU A 23 6.34 -7.48 -5.77
C GLU A 23 7.61 -8.23 -5.34
N ARG A 24 8.43 -7.61 -4.51
CA ARG A 24 9.65 -8.27 -3.97
C ARG A 24 9.33 -9.48 -3.10
N ILE A 25 8.21 -9.47 -2.39
CA ILE A 25 7.76 -10.61 -1.59
C ILE A 25 7.25 -11.74 -2.50
N ASP A 26 6.52 -11.43 -3.57
CA ASP A 26 6.10 -12.44 -4.56
C ASP A 26 7.31 -13.11 -5.22
N GLU A 27 8.35 -12.33 -5.57
CA GLU A 27 9.61 -12.86 -6.10
C GLU A 27 10.32 -13.77 -5.09
N LEU A 28 10.27 -13.44 -3.80
CA LEU A 28 10.81 -14.29 -2.74
C LEU A 28 10.00 -15.59 -2.63
N ALA A 29 8.67 -15.50 -2.57
CA ALA A 29 7.77 -16.66 -2.54
C ALA A 29 8.04 -17.63 -3.69
N ALA A 30 8.21 -17.11 -4.91
CA ALA A 30 8.51 -17.91 -6.10
C ALA A 30 9.91 -18.55 -6.10
N ARG A 31 10.88 -17.96 -5.38
CA ARG A 31 12.24 -18.49 -5.27
C ARG A 31 12.41 -19.50 -4.14
N THR A 32 11.65 -19.37 -3.05
CA THR A 32 11.76 -20.21 -1.84
C THR A 32 11.79 -21.72 -2.14
N PRO A 33 10.90 -22.28 -2.99
CA PRO A 33 10.95 -23.70 -3.36
C PRO A 33 12.20 -24.13 -4.12
N ARG A 34 12.86 -23.21 -4.84
CA ARG A 34 14.05 -23.50 -5.67
C ARG A 34 15.31 -23.76 -4.83
N GLY A 35 15.34 -23.30 -3.59
CA GLY A 35 16.43 -23.56 -2.64
C GLY A 35 16.45 -25.00 -2.12
N THR A 36 15.42 -25.80 -2.40
CA THR A 36 15.34 -27.18 -1.93
C THR A 36 16.08 -28.13 -2.87
N SER A 37 16.96 -28.96 -2.29
CA SER A 37 17.68 -29.98 -3.06
C SER A 37 16.72 -31.03 -3.60
N ARG A 38 16.78 -31.28 -4.93
CA ARG A 38 15.96 -32.31 -5.59
C ARG A 38 16.48 -33.74 -5.39
N SER A 39 17.72 -33.89 -4.93
CA SER A 39 18.35 -35.20 -4.70
C SER A 39 18.18 -35.71 -3.26
N TRP A 40 17.77 -34.84 -2.34
CA TRP A 40 17.50 -35.23 -0.95
C TRP A 40 16.17 -36.00 -0.85
N ARG A 41 16.19 -37.15 -0.16
CA ARG A 41 15.07 -38.10 -0.08
C ARG A 41 14.81 -38.53 1.36
N GLY A 42 13.63 -39.13 1.59
CA GLY A 42 13.15 -39.61 2.88
C GLY A 42 12.16 -38.65 3.54
N GLU A 43 11.55 -39.08 4.64
CA GLU A 43 10.49 -38.35 5.35
C GLU A 43 10.90 -36.92 5.75
N ALA A 44 12.16 -36.73 6.17
CA ALA A 44 12.68 -35.40 6.48
C ALA A 44 12.69 -34.45 5.27
N ALA A 45 12.97 -34.99 4.07
CA ALA A 45 12.97 -34.22 2.82
C ALA A 45 11.54 -33.90 2.35
N GLU A 46 10.57 -34.78 2.64
CA GLU A 46 9.15 -34.52 2.41
C GLU A 46 8.64 -33.42 3.33
N ARG A 47 8.88 -33.55 4.64
CA ARG A 47 8.49 -32.54 5.62
C ARG A 47 9.10 -31.18 5.36
N HIS A 48 10.37 -31.14 4.93
CA HIS A 48 11.00 -29.88 4.53
C HIS A 48 10.31 -29.24 3.32
N ARG A 49 9.95 -30.01 2.30
CA ARG A 49 9.24 -29.50 1.12
C ARG A 49 7.85 -28.98 1.47
N GLU A 50 7.13 -29.63 2.38
CA GLU A 50 5.85 -29.15 2.92
C GLU A 50 6.01 -27.79 3.60
N ILE A 51 6.97 -27.66 4.53
CA ILE A 51 7.23 -26.41 5.26
C ILE A 51 7.60 -25.28 4.28
N VAL A 52 8.43 -25.58 3.28
CA VAL A 52 8.84 -24.60 2.25
C VAL A 52 7.64 -24.16 1.40
N ALA A 53 6.73 -25.08 1.06
CA ALA A 53 5.53 -24.75 0.32
C ALA A 53 4.56 -23.88 1.16
N GLU A 54 4.40 -24.20 2.44
CA GLU A 54 3.62 -23.40 3.40
C GLU A 54 4.18 -21.98 3.53
N HIS A 55 5.50 -21.85 3.72
CA HIS A 55 6.15 -20.54 3.79
C HIS A 55 6.01 -19.73 2.49
N ALA A 56 6.07 -20.38 1.33
CA ALA A 56 5.83 -19.71 0.06
C ALA A 56 4.38 -19.18 -0.02
N ALA A 57 3.40 -19.94 0.45
CA ALA A 57 2.00 -19.52 0.51
C ALA A 57 1.77 -18.36 1.49
N ASP A 58 2.44 -18.39 2.65
CA ASP A 58 2.40 -17.29 3.62
C ASP A 58 2.95 -15.99 3.04
N LEU A 59 4.07 -16.07 2.31
CA LEU A 59 4.65 -14.91 1.63
C LEU A 59 3.69 -14.36 0.56
N THR A 60 3.05 -15.22 -0.23
CA THR A 60 2.03 -14.79 -1.21
C THR A 60 0.85 -14.10 -0.52
N SER A 61 0.40 -14.61 0.62
CA SER A 61 -0.68 -14.01 1.40
C SER A 61 -0.28 -12.65 1.98
N LEU A 62 0.96 -12.53 2.47
CA LEU A 62 1.53 -11.25 2.93
C LEU A 62 1.61 -10.22 1.80
N ALA A 63 2.08 -10.62 0.62
CA ALA A 63 2.12 -9.73 -0.54
C ALA A 63 0.72 -9.23 -0.92
N ALA A 64 -0.30 -10.10 -0.86
CA ALA A 64 -1.71 -9.71 -1.05
C ALA A 64 -2.14 -8.65 -0.03
N GLY A 65 -1.92 -8.88 1.26
CA GLY A 65 -2.27 -7.90 2.30
C GLY A 65 -1.56 -6.55 2.14
N ILE A 66 -0.33 -6.54 1.64
CA ILE A 66 0.41 -5.30 1.35
C ILE A 66 -0.20 -4.56 0.14
N ARG A 67 -0.64 -5.27 -0.90
CA ARG A 67 -1.35 -4.65 -2.04
C ARG A 67 -2.69 -4.07 -1.61
N ASP A 68 -3.41 -4.74 -0.71
CA ASP A 68 -4.65 -4.22 -0.14
C ASP A 68 -4.39 -2.96 0.67
N ALA A 69 -3.32 -2.93 1.47
CA ALA A 69 -2.88 -1.73 2.19
C ALA A 69 -2.50 -0.59 1.23
N ALA A 70 -1.77 -0.88 0.15
CA ALA A 70 -1.44 0.11 -0.88
C ALA A 70 -2.70 0.70 -1.52
N THR A 71 -3.68 -0.15 -1.82
CA THR A 71 -4.99 0.26 -2.35
C THR A 71 -5.72 1.18 -1.37
N ALA A 72 -5.76 0.84 -0.08
CA ALA A 72 -6.37 1.67 0.95
C ALA A 72 -5.69 3.05 1.05
N VAL A 73 -4.36 3.11 0.95
CA VAL A 73 -3.60 4.38 0.95
C VAL A 73 -3.94 5.22 -0.29
N ARG A 74 -4.08 4.62 -1.47
CA ARG A 74 -4.51 5.33 -2.69
C ARG A 74 -5.91 5.92 -2.54
N VAL A 75 -6.83 5.16 -1.96
CA VAL A 75 -8.20 5.63 -1.67
C VAL A 75 -8.14 6.81 -0.71
N LEU A 76 -7.35 6.71 0.36
CA LEU A 76 -7.16 7.82 1.30
C LEU A 76 -6.62 9.08 0.61
N ALA A 77 -5.62 8.95 -0.26
CA ALA A 77 -5.07 10.06 -1.02
C ALA A 77 -6.12 10.71 -1.94
N ALA A 78 -6.94 9.90 -2.62
CA ALA A 78 -8.03 10.39 -3.45
C ALA A 78 -9.08 11.17 -2.65
N THR A 79 -9.56 10.60 -1.55
CA THR A 79 -10.53 11.26 -0.65
C THR A 79 -9.97 12.55 -0.07
N ALA A 80 -8.68 12.58 0.30
CA ALA A 80 -8.03 13.79 0.79
C ALA A 80 -7.96 14.89 -0.27
N ARG A 81 -7.65 14.54 -1.54
CA ARG A 81 -7.66 15.49 -2.67
C ARG A 81 -9.06 16.05 -2.93
N GLU A 82 -10.08 15.20 -2.94
CA GLU A 82 -11.48 15.62 -3.12
C GLU A 82 -11.93 16.57 -2.01
N HIS A 83 -11.61 16.25 -0.75
CA HIS A 83 -11.97 17.11 0.37
C HIS A 83 -11.24 18.46 0.33
N ALA A 84 -9.95 18.47 -0.04
CA ALA A 84 -9.19 19.71 -0.20
C ALA A 84 -9.77 20.60 -1.31
N ALA A 85 -10.22 20.03 -2.43
CA ALA A 85 -10.88 20.77 -3.50
C ALA A 85 -12.20 21.41 -3.03
N LEU A 86 -13.05 20.65 -2.32
CA LEU A 86 -14.30 21.18 -1.77
C LEU A 86 -14.07 22.33 -0.78
N LEU A 87 -13.05 22.24 0.06
CA LEU A 87 -12.69 23.31 0.99
C LEU A 87 -12.18 24.56 0.26
N HIS A 88 -11.45 24.38 -0.84
CA HIS A 88 -11.01 25.47 -1.69
C HIS A 88 -12.21 26.18 -2.34
N ASP A 89 -13.11 25.44 -2.98
CA ASP A 89 -14.32 25.98 -3.62
C ASP A 89 -15.21 26.73 -2.60
N ALA A 90 -15.38 26.17 -1.40
CA ALA A 90 -16.14 26.81 -0.32
C ALA A 90 -15.49 28.13 0.15
N ALA A 91 -14.15 28.16 0.22
CA ALA A 91 -13.41 29.37 0.57
C ALA A 91 -13.54 30.46 -0.51
N GLU A 92 -13.49 30.08 -1.79
CA GLU A 92 -13.72 31.01 -2.92
C GLU A 92 -15.15 31.57 -2.91
N LEU A 93 -16.16 30.72 -2.63
CA LEU A 93 -17.55 31.16 -2.48
C LEU A 93 -17.71 32.16 -1.32
N ALA A 94 -17.11 31.86 -0.16
CA ALA A 94 -17.16 32.78 0.98
C ALA A 94 -16.48 34.12 0.67
N ALA A 95 -15.35 34.08 -0.05
CA ALA A 95 -14.61 35.26 -0.48
C ALA A 95 -15.34 36.09 -1.55
N THR A 96 -16.27 35.51 -2.32
CA THR A 96 -17.07 36.22 -3.34
C THR A 96 -18.38 36.78 -2.79
N VAL A 97 -18.94 36.19 -1.72
CA VAL A 97 -20.14 36.72 -1.04
C VAL A 97 -19.82 37.93 -0.16
N HIS A 98 -18.65 37.95 0.50
CA HIS A 98 -18.22 39.09 1.33
C HIS A 98 -18.05 40.45 0.60
N PRO A 99 -17.52 40.54 -0.64
CA PRO A 99 -17.38 41.82 -1.34
C PRO A 99 -18.72 42.41 -1.81
N ILE A 100 -19.77 41.62 -1.97
CA ILE A 100 -21.10 42.11 -2.39
C ILE A 100 -21.83 42.81 -1.23
N LEU A 101 -21.60 42.37 0.01
CA LEU A 101 -22.23 42.93 1.21
C LEU A 101 -21.51 44.18 1.78
N LEU A 102 -20.45 44.64 1.13
CA LEU A 102 -19.65 45.82 1.53
C LEU A 102 -19.73 47.00 0.54
N LEU A 103 -20.59 46.92 -0.49
CA LEU A 103 -20.91 48.07 -1.33
C LEU A 103 -22.04 48.89 -0.66
N PRO A 104 -21.84 50.19 -0.39
CA PRO A 104 -22.85 51.07 0.23
C PRO A 104 -24.05 51.34 -0.69
#